data_AF-A0A540KGR6-F1
#
_entry.id   AF-A0A540KGR6-F1
#
_cell.length_a   1.000
_cell.length_b   1.000
_cell.length_c   1.000
_cell.angle_alpha   90.00
_cell.angle_beta   90.00
_cell.angle_gamma   90.00
#
_symmetry.space_group_name_H-M   'P 1'
#
loop_
_entity.id
_entity.type
_entity.pdbx_description
1 polymer ?
#
loop_
_entity_poly.entity_id
_entity_poly.type
_entity_poly.pdbx_seq_one_letter_code
_entity_poly.pdbx_strand_id
1 'polypeptide(L)'
;MNTDLHQIIRSNRGLSEEHRQYFLYQILRGLKYIHSANVIHRDLKPSNLVLNANCDLKICDFGLARPTAKSNKNGLGLLLLSTSLSCSPPSSATVTTILNLSQIEENKAAIGRSGAIPLLVNLLECGGFCGKKDASTALYSLCSAKENKIRAVESGIMKPLVELMANFRSNMVDKSAYVLSILVSVLETCAALVEECGIPVNPAGNWYTERADHDKA
;
A
#
# COMPACT_ATOMS: atom_id res chain seq x y z
N MET A 1 -13.80 2.18 -31.07
CA MET A 1 -13.85 3.17 -29.97
C MET A 1 -14.48 2.50 -28.76
N ASN A 2 -13.85 2.59 -27.59
CA ASN A 2 -14.47 2.17 -26.33
C ASN A 2 -15.29 3.36 -25.81
N THR A 3 -16.56 3.15 -25.48
CA THR A 3 -17.45 4.17 -24.91
C THR A 3 -17.96 3.67 -23.56
N ASP A 4 -18.66 4.50 -22.81
CA ASP A 4 -19.29 4.09 -21.55
C ASP A 4 -20.81 4.20 -21.67
N LEU A 5 -21.51 3.47 -20.80
CA LEU A 5 -22.96 3.44 -20.81
C LEU A 5 -23.57 4.83 -20.55
N HIS A 6 -22.89 5.71 -19.82
CA HIS A 6 -23.34 7.09 -19.60
C HIS A 6 -23.39 7.89 -20.92
N GLN A 7 -22.36 7.78 -21.76
CA GLN A 7 -22.34 8.41 -23.08
C GLN A 7 -23.41 7.85 -24.01
N ILE A 8 -23.63 6.52 -23.99
CA ILE A 8 -24.69 5.91 -24.82
C ILE A 8 -26.07 6.42 -24.40
N ILE A 9 -26.38 6.44 -23.09
CA ILE A 9 -27.65 6.94 -22.57
C ILE A 9 -27.87 8.41 -22.97
N ARG A 10 -26.82 9.23 -22.97
CA ARG A 10 -26.92 10.66 -23.36
C ARG A 10 -26.96 10.89 -24.86
N SER A 11 -26.50 9.94 -25.67
CA SER A 11 -26.35 10.11 -27.13
C SER A 11 -27.66 10.18 -27.93
N ASN A 12 -28.83 10.08 -27.27
CA ASN A 12 -30.17 10.05 -27.87
C ASN A 12 -30.38 8.99 -28.97
N ARG A 13 -29.44 8.06 -29.12
CA ARG A 13 -29.60 6.81 -29.88
C ARG A 13 -30.43 5.88 -28.99
N GLY A 14 -31.72 5.74 -29.29
CA GLY A 14 -32.63 4.94 -28.48
C GLY A 14 -32.08 3.54 -28.20
N LEU A 15 -32.00 3.17 -26.91
CA LEU A 15 -31.62 1.82 -26.49
C LEU A 15 -32.84 0.91 -26.62
N SER A 16 -32.78 -0.04 -27.56
CA SER A 16 -33.84 -1.05 -27.68
C SER A 16 -33.99 -1.86 -26.37
N GLU A 17 -35.12 -2.51 -26.21
CA GLU A 17 -35.35 -3.40 -25.05
C GLU A 17 -34.32 -4.53 -24.98
N GLU A 18 -33.94 -5.10 -26.12
CA GLU A 18 -32.91 -6.13 -26.22
C GLU A 18 -31.55 -5.64 -25.71
N HIS A 19 -31.13 -4.42 -26.09
CA HIS A 19 -29.89 -3.84 -25.56
C HIS A 19 -29.95 -3.67 -24.04
N ARG A 20 -31.08 -3.21 -23.50
CA ARG A 20 -31.27 -3.04 -22.04
C ARG A 20 -31.18 -4.38 -21.31
N GLN A 21 -31.86 -5.41 -21.82
CA GLN A 21 -31.80 -6.77 -21.26
C GLN A 21 -30.37 -7.33 -21.33
N TYR A 22 -29.69 -7.15 -22.46
CA TYR A 22 -28.33 -7.63 -22.66
C TYR A 22 -27.33 -6.94 -21.73
N PHE A 23 -27.42 -5.61 -21.55
CA PHE A 23 -26.58 -4.88 -20.61
C PHE A 23 -26.88 -5.26 -19.17
N LEU A 24 -28.15 -5.36 -18.79
CA LEU A 24 -28.52 -5.78 -17.43
C LEU A 24 -28.00 -7.18 -17.12
N TYR A 25 -28.13 -8.12 -18.05
CA TYR A 25 -27.58 -9.46 -17.92
C TYR A 25 -26.07 -9.44 -17.68
N GLN A 26 -25.32 -8.66 -18.46
CA GLN A 26 -23.87 -8.56 -18.32
C GLN A 26 -23.46 -7.89 -17.00
N ILE A 27 -24.17 -6.84 -16.56
CA ILE A 27 -23.95 -6.19 -15.26
C ILE A 27 -24.16 -7.21 -14.14
N LEU A 28 -25.28 -7.93 -14.13
CA LEU A 28 -25.58 -8.94 -13.11
C LEU A 28 -24.58 -10.10 -13.13
N ARG A 29 -24.15 -10.54 -14.32
CA ARG A 29 -23.12 -11.57 -14.47
C ARG A 29 -21.76 -11.11 -13.91
N GLY A 30 -21.37 -9.87 -14.21
CA GLY A 30 -20.15 -9.26 -13.66
C GLY A 30 -20.22 -9.07 -12.14
N LEU A 31 -21.35 -8.58 -11.62
CA LEU A 31 -21.58 -8.43 -10.19
C LEU A 31 -21.59 -9.77 -9.46
N LYS A 32 -22.18 -10.83 -10.05
CA LYS A 32 -22.11 -12.18 -9.48
C LYS A 32 -20.66 -12.62 -9.30
N TYR A 33 -19.80 -12.37 -10.28
CA TYR A 33 -18.36 -12.67 -10.19
C TYR A 33 -17.65 -11.84 -9.11
N ILE A 34 -17.88 -10.53 -9.09
CA ILE A 34 -17.32 -9.61 -8.09
C ILE A 34 -17.75 -10.03 -6.67
N HIS A 35 -19.04 -10.35 -6.50
CA HIS A 35 -19.60 -10.78 -5.22
C HIS A 35 -19.17 -12.19 -4.83
N SER A 36 -18.95 -13.11 -5.78
CA SER A 36 -18.37 -14.43 -5.47
C SER A 36 -16.93 -14.33 -4.97
N ALA A 37 -16.21 -13.28 -5.36
CA ALA A 37 -14.93 -12.95 -4.76
C ALA A 37 -15.07 -12.34 -3.36
N ASN A 38 -16.27 -12.04 -2.87
CA ASN A 38 -16.54 -11.23 -1.67
C ASN A 38 -16.10 -9.77 -1.79
N VAL A 39 -16.18 -9.16 -2.98
CA VAL A 39 -16.05 -7.71 -3.17
C VAL A 39 -17.43 -7.08 -3.33
N ILE A 40 -17.60 -5.87 -2.82
CA ILE A 40 -18.69 -4.95 -3.13
C ILE A 40 -18.09 -3.81 -3.94
N HIS A 41 -18.61 -3.53 -5.13
CA HIS A 41 -18.10 -2.46 -6.01
C HIS A 41 -18.31 -1.06 -5.42
N ARG A 42 -19.47 -0.81 -4.78
CA ARG A 42 -19.91 0.44 -4.13
C ARG A 42 -20.05 1.69 -5.01
N ASP A 43 -19.46 1.72 -6.20
CA ASP A 43 -19.60 2.85 -7.13
C ASP A 43 -20.09 2.41 -8.51
N LEU A 44 -21.22 1.69 -8.52
CA LEU A 44 -21.82 1.22 -9.76
C LEU A 44 -22.67 2.34 -10.36
N LYS A 45 -22.16 2.95 -11.44
CA LYS A 45 -22.81 4.02 -12.18
C LYS A 45 -22.53 3.88 -13.68
N PRO A 46 -23.34 4.48 -14.59
CA PRO A 46 -23.19 4.25 -16.02
C PRO A 46 -21.83 4.66 -16.62
N SER A 47 -21.11 5.62 -16.02
CA SER A 47 -19.75 5.97 -16.47
C SER A 47 -18.70 4.90 -16.15
N ASN A 48 -18.99 3.99 -15.22
CA ASN A 48 -18.10 2.91 -14.79
C ASN A 48 -18.42 1.59 -15.52
N LEU A 49 -19.29 1.62 -16.52
CA LEU A 49 -19.69 0.49 -17.35
C LEU A 49 -19.19 0.74 -18.78
N VAL A 50 -18.03 0.19 -19.10
CA VAL A 50 -17.36 0.39 -20.38
C VAL A 50 -17.87 -0.62 -21.40
N LEU A 51 -18.10 -0.15 -22.62
CA LEU A 51 -18.67 -0.88 -23.73
C LEU A 51 -17.73 -0.85 -24.95
N ASN A 52 -17.69 -1.96 -25.66
CA ASN A 52 -17.08 -2.02 -26.99
C ASN A 52 -18.15 -1.94 -28.10
N ALA A 53 -17.71 -1.98 -29.36
CA ALA A 53 -18.60 -1.93 -30.52
C ALA A 53 -19.56 -3.14 -30.63
N ASN A 54 -19.24 -4.25 -29.96
CA ASN A 54 -20.03 -5.48 -29.96
C ASN A 54 -21.05 -5.53 -28.81
N CYS A 55 -21.23 -4.42 -28.08
CA CYS A 55 -22.06 -4.35 -26.88
C CYS A 55 -21.59 -5.24 -25.71
N ASP A 56 -20.32 -5.66 -25.71
CA ASP A 56 -19.72 -6.31 -24.54
C ASP A 56 -19.45 -5.27 -23.45
N LEU A 57 -19.95 -5.55 -22.25
CA LEU A 57 -19.86 -4.69 -21.08
C LEU A 57 -18.78 -5.18 -20.12
N LYS A 58 -17.97 -4.24 -19.62
CA LYS A 58 -17.02 -4.47 -18.53
C LYS A 58 -17.26 -3.46 -17.40
N ILE A 59 -17.25 -3.97 -16.18
CA ILE A 59 -17.32 -3.16 -14.95
C ILE A 59 -15.91 -2.63 -14.66
N CYS A 60 -15.78 -1.32 -14.44
CA CYS A 60 -14.52 -0.63 -14.20
C CYS A 60 -14.62 0.27 -12.96
N ASP A 61 -13.47 0.79 -12.52
CA ASP A 61 -13.33 1.71 -11.37
C ASP A 61 -13.73 1.11 -10.01
N PHE A 62 -12.80 0.31 -9.47
CA PHE A 62 -12.90 -0.30 -8.14
C PHE A 62 -12.35 0.60 -7.03
N GLY A 63 -12.19 1.92 -7.25
CA GLY A 63 -11.58 2.83 -6.28
C GLY A 63 -12.31 2.90 -4.94
N LEU A 64 -13.63 2.66 -4.95
CA LEU A 64 -14.48 2.60 -3.75
C LEU A 64 -14.82 1.17 -3.32
N ALA A 65 -14.28 0.15 -3.99
CA ALA A 65 -14.62 -1.24 -3.71
C ALA A 65 -14.16 -1.65 -2.29
N ARG A 66 -14.94 -2.54 -1.66
CA ARG A 66 -14.67 -3.04 -0.30
C ARG A 66 -15.00 -4.53 -0.19
N PRO A 67 -14.28 -5.29 0.64
CA PRO A 67 -14.66 -6.67 0.94
C PRO A 67 -16.01 -6.72 1.67
N THR A 68 -16.82 -7.75 1.40
CA THR A 68 -18.03 -8.03 2.19
C THR A 68 -17.64 -8.54 3.58
N ALA A 69 -18.48 -8.32 4.59
CA ALA A 69 -18.26 -8.83 5.95
C ALA A 69 -18.22 -10.37 6.03
N LYS A 70 -18.68 -11.07 4.99
CA LYS A 70 -18.64 -12.54 4.84
C LYS A 70 -17.34 -13.04 4.19
N SER A 71 -16.49 -12.15 3.69
CA SER A 71 -15.14 -12.48 3.25
C SER A 71 -14.33 -12.92 4.46
N ASN A 72 -13.78 -14.13 4.43
CA ASN A 72 -12.61 -14.42 5.24
C ASN A 72 -11.54 -13.40 4.81
N LYS A 73 -11.24 -12.42 5.68
CA LYS A 73 -10.78 -11.04 5.37
C LYS A 73 -9.40 -10.91 4.67
N ASN A 74 -8.87 -11.98 4.09
CA ASN A 74 -7.45 -12.13 3.83
C ASN A 74 -7.10 -12.28 2.33
N GLY A 75 -8.07 -12.55 1.45
CA GLY A 75 -7.80 -13.04 0.07
C GLY A 75 -7.53 -11.97 -0.99
N LEU A 76 -8.38 -10.96 -1.11
CA LEU A 76 -8.37 -10.07 -2.29
C LEU A 76 -7.34 -8.95 -2.25
N GLY A 77 -7.11 -8.38 -1.06
CA GLY A 77 -6.03 -7.41 -0.89
C GLY A 77 -4.66 -8.02 -1.17
N LEU A 78 -4.49 -9.30 -0.83
CA LEU A 78 -3.27 -10.06 -1.06
C LEU A 78 -3.12 -10.55 -2.52
N LEU A 79 -4.22 -10.90 -3.19
CA LEU A 79 -4.25 -11.26 -4.63
C LEU A 79 -3.93 -10.07 -5.55
N LEU A 80 -4.43 -8.88 -5.22
CA LEU A 80 -4.07 -7.65 -5.94
C LEU A 80 -2.61 -7.27 -5.70
N LEU A 81 -2.11 -7.49 -4.48
CA LEU A 81 -0.72 -7.25 -4.12
C LEU A 81 0.22 -8.16 -4.92
N SER A 82 -0.03 -9.48 -4.94
CA SER A 82 0.82 -10.45 -5.68
C SER A 82 0.85 -10.21 -7.19
N THR A 83 -0.26 -9.73 -7.77
CA THR A 83 -0.32 -9.41 -9.21
C THR A 83 0.48 -8.12 -9.52
N SER A 84 0.48 -7.15 -8.60
CA SER A 84 1.09 -5.83 -8.79
C SER A 84 2.57 -5.75 -8.37
N LEU A 85 3.03 -6.68 -7.53
CA LEU A 85 4.43 -6.84 -7.10
C LEU A 85 5.39 -7.24 -8.24
N SER A 86 4.87 -7.60 -9.42
CA SER A 86 5.66 -7.89 -10.63
C SER A 86 6.20 -6.64 -11.34
N CYS A 87 5.63 -5.46 -11.07
CA CYS A 87 6.07 -4.19 -11.64
C CYS A 87 6.92 -3.40 -10.63
N SER A 88 8.21 -3.25 -10.91
CA SER A 88 9.07 -2.28 -10.24
C SER A 88 9.23 -1.02 -11.11
N PRO A 89 9.00 0.20 -10.58
CA PRO A 89 8.51 0.53 -9.24
C PRO A 89 6.97 0.39 -9.10
N PRO A 90 6.45 0.15 -7.88
CA PRO A 90 5.01 0.06 -7.63
C PRO A 90 4.32 1.39 -7.93
N SER A 91 3.19 1.34 -8.63
CA SER A 91 2.38 2.54 -8.92
C SER A 91 1.84 3.17 -7.63
N SER A 92 1.57 4.49 -7.62
CA SER A 92 0.94 5.18 -6.48
C SER A 92 -0.40 4.51 -6.06
N ALA A 93 -1.13 3.93 -7.01
CA ALA A 93 -2.33 3.15 -6.73
C ALA A 93 -2.03 1.90 -5.89
N THR A 94 -0.93 1.20 -6.17
CA THR A 94 -0.49 0.02 -5.40
C THR A 94 -0.16 0.40 -3.97
N VAL A 95 0.61 1.48 -3.76
CA VAL A 95 0.96 1.96 -2.42
C VAL A 95 -0.28 2.41 -1.65
N THR A 96 -1.22 3.08 -2.31
CA THR A 96 -2.52 3.47 -1.72
C THR A 96 -3.33 2.25 -1.28
N THR A 97 -3.36 1.18 -2.08
CA THR A 97 -4.04 -0.06 -1.69
C THR A 97 -3.38 -0.72 -0.48
N ILE A 98 -2.05 -0.77 -0.43
CA ILE A 98 -1.30 -1.27 0.74
C ILE A 98 -1.66 -0.47 1.99
N LEU A 99 -1.65 0.86 1.90
CA LEU A 99 -1.98 1.74 3.02
C LEU A 99 -3.40 1.53 3.53
N ASN A 100 -4.37 1.36 2.63
CA ASN A 100 -5.76 1.10 3.02
C ASN A 100 -5.90 -0.26 3.71
N LEU A 101 -5.17 -1.28 3.25
CA LEU A 101 -5.20 -2.62 3.83
C LEU A 101 -4.46 -2.68 5.18
N SER A 102 -3.40 -1.87 5.36
CA SER A 102 -2.60 -1.83 6.58
C SER A 102 -3.34 -1.19 7.77
N GLN A 103 -4.43 -0.46 7.53
CA GLN A 103 -5.30 0.06 8.60
C GLN A 103 -5.99 -1.06 9.40
N ILE A 104 -5.99 -2.29 8.89
CA ILE A 104 -6.54 -3.46 9.56
C ILE A 104 -5.38 -4.23 10.19
N GLU A 105 -5.36 -4.36 11.52
CA GLU A 105 -4.26 -5.00 12.26
C GLU A 105 -3.99 -6.42 11.79
N GLU A 106 -5.05 -7.21 11.52
CA GLU A 106 -4.90 -8.61 11.09
C GLU A 106 -4.22 -8.75 9.72
N ASN A 107 -4.25 -7.69 8.89
CA ASN A 107 -3.65 -7.72 7.56
C ASN A 107 -2.16 -7.42 7.57
N LYS A 108 -1.65 -6.71 8.58
CA LYS A 108 -0.27 -6.20 8.58
C LYS A 108 0.74 -7.32 8.39
N ALA A 109 0.60 -8.40 9.16
CA ALA A 109 1.46 -9.57 9.07
C ALA A 109 1.39 -10.26 7.70
N ALA A 110 0.20 -10.35 7.10
CA ALA A 110 0.01 -10.95 5.79
C ALA A 110 0.63 -10.10 4.67
N ILE A 111 0.49 -8.77 4.74
CA ILE A 111 1.11 -7.82 3.81
C ILE A 111 2.65 -7.88 3.89
N GLY A 112 3.22 -8.06 5.09
CA GLY A 112 4.66 -8.28 5.21
C GLY A 112 5.11 -9.58 4.54
N ARG A 113 4.34 -10.66 4.71
CA ARG A 113 4.63 -11.97 4.09
C ARG A 113 4.51 -12.00 2.57
N SER A 114 3.77 -11.06 1.96
CA SER A 114 3.64 -11.02 0.49
C SER A 114 4.81 -10.33 -0.22
N GLY A 115 5.80 -9.82 0.52
CA GLY A 115 6.95 -9.12 -0.07
C GLY A 115 6.71 -7.63 -0.33
N ALA A 116 5.64 -7.04 0.22
CA ALA A 116 5.39 -5.61 0.08
C ALA A 116 6.46 -4.73 0.74
N ILE A 117 7.05 -5.18 1.85
CA ILE A 117 8.03 -4.42 2.62
C ILE A 117 9.29 -4.09 1.78
N PRO A 118 9.99 -5.06 1.15
CA PRO A 118 11.12 -4.76 0.26
C PRO A 118 10.79 -3.74 -0.84
N LEU A 119 9.60 -3.82 -1.45
CA LEU A 119 9.20 -2.86 -2.48
C LEU A 119 9.00 -1.44 -1.94
N LEU A 120 8.41 -1.32 -0.75
CA LEU A 120 8.24 -0.01 -0.11
C LEU A 120 9.59 0.59 0.26
N VAL A 121 10.55 -0.23 0.72
CA VAL A 121 11.92 0.22 0.99
C VAL A 121 12.60 0.71 -0.29
N ASN A 122 12.53 -0.06 -1.38
CA ASN A 122 13.05 0.38 -2.68
C ASN A 122 12.37 1.69 -3.17
N LEU A 123 11.08 1.88 -2.89
CA LEU A 123 10.39 3.12 -3.21
C LEU A 123 10.87 4.31 -2.36
N LEU A 124 11.30 4.08 -1.11
CA LEU A 124 11.96 5.12 -0.30
C LEU A 124 13.31 5.53 -0.89
N GLU A 125 14.06 4.61 -1.49
CA GLU A 125 15.34 4.86 -2.12
C GLU A 125 15.19 5.59 -3.45
N CYS A 126 14.49 4.97 -4.40
CA CYS A 126 14.43 5.40 -5.81
C CYS A 126 13.19 6.21 -6.17
N GLY A 127 12.19 6.33 -5.29
CA GLY A 127 10.92 6.98 -5.59
C GLY A 127 10.98 8.51 -5.66
N GLY A 128 10.05 9.11 -6.42
CA GLY A 128 9.80 10.55 -6.37
C GLY A 128 9.17 10.99 -5.03
N PHE A 129 9.07 12.30 -4.79
CA PHE A 129 8.61 12.86 -3.51
C PHE A 129 7.29 12.24 -2.98
N CYS A 130 6.26 12.14 -3.81
CA CYS A 130 4.98 11.54 -3.42
C CYS A 130 5.12 10.04 -3.11
N GLY A 131 5.92 9.31 -3.90
CA GLY A 131 6.18 7.88 -3.68
C GLY A 131 6.87 7.61 -2.34
N LYS A 132 7.89 8.41 -2.00
CA LYS A 132 8.58 8.32 -0.70
C LYS A 132 7.62 8.59 0.46
N LYS A 133 6.74 9.59 0.32
CA LYS A 133 5.73 9.94 1.34
C LYS A 133 4.72 8.82 1.58
N ASP A 134 4.22 8.24 0.50
CA ASP A 134 3.23 7.16 0.59
C ASP A 134 3.89 5.88 1.15
N ALA A 135 5.11 5.55 0.71
CA ALA A 135 5.88 4.43 1.25
C ALA A 135 6.18 4.59 2.74
N SER A 136 6.65 5.77 3.17
CA SER A 136 6.94 6.07 4.57
C SER A 136 5.68 5.91 5.43
N THR A 137 4.53 6.36 4.93
CA THR A 137 3.25 6.24 5.64
C THR A 137 2.76 4.78 5.71
N ALA A 138 2.95 4.00 4.64
CA ALA A 138 2.63 2.58 4.65
C ALA A 138 3.52 1.79 5.62
N LEU A 139 4.83 2.06 5.63
CA LEU A 139 5.79 1.43 6.53
C LEU A 139 5.53 1.79 8.00
N TYR A 140 5.17 3.05 8.29
CA TYR A 140 4.70 3.48 9.61
C TYR A 140 3.55 2.59 10.15
N SER A 141 2.59 2.28 9.28
CA SER A 141 1.45 1.44 9.67
C SER A 141 1.81 -0.04 9.79
N LEU A 142 2.62 -0.57 8.87
CA LEU A 142 2.97 -1.99 8.81
C LEU A 142 3.97 -2.42 9.89
N CYS A 143 4.92 -1.56 10.27
CA CYS A 143 5.96 -1.88 11.24
C CYS A 143 5.47 -1.94 12.70
N SER A 144 4.20 -1.63 12.97
CA SER A 144 3.62 -1.90 14.29
C SER A 144 3.53 -3.41 14.58
N ALA A 145 3.42 -4.25 13.54
CA ALA A 145 3.41 -5.70 13.67
C ALA A 145 4.84 -6.24 13.87
N LYS A 146 5.06 -7.01 14.94
CA LYS A 146 6.38 -7.55 15.33
C LYS A 146 7.10 -8.28 14.18
N GLU A 147 6.36 -9.10 13.43
CA GLU A 147 6.86 -9.89 12.31
C GLU A 147 7.32 -9.04 11.12
N ASN A 148 6.72 -7.86 10.95
CA ASN A 148 7.09 -6.95 9.86
C ASN A 148 8.34 -6.16 10.20
N LYS A 149 8.62 -5.92 11.48
CA LYS A 149 9.84 -5.24 11.93
C LYS A 149 11.09 -5.96 11.44
N ILE A 150 11.15 -7.28 11.67
CA ILE A 150 12.27 -8.12 11.25
C ILE A 150 12.45 -8.04 9.73
N ARG A 151 11.37 -8.21 8.97
CA ARG A 151 11.40 -8.13 7.50
C ARG A 151 11.86 -6.77 6.97
N ALA A 152 11.44 -5.69 7.62
CA ALA A 152 11.85 -4.34 7.22
C ALA A 152 13.35 -4.14 7.38
N VAL A 153 13.91 -4.68 8.46
CA VAL A 153 15.35 -4.65 8.75
C VAL A 153 16.12 -5.47 7.72
N GLU A 154 15.69 -6.70 7.47
CA GLU A 154 16.26 -7.59 6.43
C GLU A 154 16.22 -6.96 5.03
N SER A 155 15.26 -6.06 4.80
CA SER A 155 15.12 -5.32 3.53
C SER A 155 16.01 -4.09 3.41
N GLY A 156 16.81 -3.76 4.44
CA GLY A 156 17.72 -2.60 4.40
C GLY A 156 17.07 -1.25 4.68
N ILE A 157 15.92 -1.20 5.36
CA ILE A 157 15.14 0.05 5.57
C ILE A 157 15.87 1.16 6.35
N MET A 158 16.94 0.85 7.09
CA MET A 158 17.59 1.77 8.02
C MET A 158 18.18 3.00 7.33
N LYS A 159 18.98 2.79 6.29
CA LYS A 159 19.64 3.87 5.55
C LYS A 159 18.64 4.84 4.90
N PRO A 160 17.61 4.37 4.17
CA PRO A 160 16.59 5.26 3.60
C PRO A 160 15.84 6.10 4.64
N LEU A 161 15.57 5.55 5.83
CA LEU A 161 14.91 6.30 6.91
C LEU A 161 15.80 7.40 7.47
N VAL A 162 17.09 7.11 7.70
CA VAL A 162 18.06 8.10 8.21
C VAL A 162 18.27 9.23 7.19
N GLU A 163 18.40 8.91 5.91
CA GLU A 163 18.50 9.91 4.84
C GLU A 163 17.22 10.77 4.73
N LEU A 164 16.04 10.18 4.93
CA LEU A 164 14.77 10.91 4.98
C LEU A 164 14.67 11.85 6.18
N MET A 165 15.20 11.44 7.34
CA MET A 165 15.29 12.26 8.54
C MET A 165 16.28 13.42 8.37
N ALA A 166 17.39 13.21 7.64
CA ALA A 166 18.34 14.27 7.32
C ALA A 166 17.76 15.34 6.37
N ASN A 167 16.68 15.03 5.66
CA ASN A 167 16.00 15.95 4.77
C ASN A 167 14.80 16.65 5.45
N PHE A 168 15.07 17.73 6.16
CA PHE A 168 14.05 18.51 6.90
C PHE A 168 12.93 19.10 6.03
N ARG A 169 13.14 19.25 4.70
CA ARG A 169 12.10 19.74 3.77
C ARG A 169 11.08 18.66 3.39
N SER A 170 11.31 17.43 3.81
CA SER A 170 10.55 16.27 3.33
C SER A 170 9.17 16.11 3.98
N ASN A 171 8.88 16.79 5.10
CA ASN A 171 7.70 16.54 5.95
C ASN A 171 7.52 15.04 6.34
N MET A 172 8.62 14.27 6.29
CA MET A 172 8.65 12.83 6.58
C MET A 172 9.54 12.50 7.78
N VAL A 173 10.06 13.51 8.48
CA VAL A 173 10.97 13.34 9.62
C VAL A 173 10.28 12.58 10.76
N ASP A 174 9.07 13.01 11.17
CA ASP A 174 8.37 12.40 12.31
C ASP A 174 8.02 10.93 12.07
N LYS A 175 7.51 10.62 10.87
CA LYS A 175 7.15 9.24 10.50
C LYS A 175 8.38 8.35 10.41
N SER A 176 9.46 8.87 9.83
CA SER A 176 10.71 8.12 9.68
C SER A 176 11.36 7.87 11.05
N ALA A 177 11.37 8.88 11.92
CA ALA A 177 11.85 8.77 13.29
C ALA A 177 11.03 7.77 14.12
N TYR A 178 9.71 7.75 13.96
CA TYR A 178 8.85 6.77 14.62
C TYR A 178 9.09 5.34 14.14
N VAL A 179 9.19 5.13 12.82
CA VAL A 179 9.52 3.80 12.29
C VAL A 179 10.88 3.36 12.82
N LEU A 180 11.88 4.24 12.82
CA LEU A 180 13.21 3.96 13.33
C LEU A 180 13.16 3.56 14.81
N SER A 181 12.45 4.30 15.67
CA SER A 181 12.35 3.99 17.10
C SER A 181 11.68 2.63 17.38
N ILE A 182 10.68 2.27 16.59
CA ILE A 182 10.04 0.94 16.66
C ILE A 182 11.00 -0.16 16.22
N LEU A 183 11.81 0.06 15.19
CA LEU A 183 12.73 -0.95 14.69
C LEU A 183 13.91 -1.15 15.65
N VAL A 184 14.45 -0.07 16.25
CA VAL A 184 15.52 -0.12 17.27
C VAL A 184 15.12 -0.95 18.49
N SER A 185 13.82 -1.07 18.81
CA SER A 185 13.33 -1.95 19.87
C SER A 185 13.53 -3.46 19.59
N VAL A 186 13.94 -3.83 18.37
CA VAL A 186 14.28 -5.21 17.98
C VAL A 186 15.80 -5.39 18.10
N LEU A 187 16.25 -6.23 19.03
CA LEU A 187 17.67 -6.44 19.41
C LEU A 187 18.64 -6.66 18.22
N GLU A 188 18.18 -7.21 17.11
CA GLU A 188 18.99 -7.50 15.91
C GLU A 188 19.27 -6.25 15.03
N THR A 189 18.60 -5.13 15.30
CA THR A 189 18.68 -3.92 14.46
C THR A 189 19.81 -2.98 14.84
N CYS A 190 20.29 -3.06 16.09
CA CYS A 190 21.37 -2.23 16.58
C CYS A 190 22.66 -2.44 15.78
N ALA A 191 22.96 -3.67 15.36
CA ALA A 191 24.15 -3.98 14.56
C ALA A 191 24.08 -3.37 13.15
N ALA A 192 22.96 -3.56 12.46
CA ALA A 192 22.74 -3.01 11.11
C ALA A 192 22.74 -1.47 11.10
N LEU A 193 22.20 -0.84 12.16
CA LEU A 193 22.19 0.62 12.31
C LEU A 193 23.60 1.17 12.58
N VAL A 194 24.44 0.42 13.28
CA VAL A 194 25.82 0.81 13.62
C VAL A 194 26.74 0.73 12.41
N GLU A 195 26.64 -0.32 11.60
CA GLU A 195 27.40 -0.43 10.35
C GLU A 195 27.01 0.66 9.35
N GLU A 196 25.72 0.99 9.25
CA GLU A 196 25.21 1.95 8.26
C GLU A 196 25.32 3.42 8.70
N CYS A 197 25.26 3.72 10.01
CA CYS A 197 25.30 5.10 10.52
C CYS A 197 26.67 5.56 11.05
N GLY A 198 27.67 4.69 11.11
CA GLY A 198 29.03 5.06 11.56
C GLY A 198 29.11 5.54 13.02
N ILE A 199 28.16 5.16 13.88
CA ILE A 199 28.14 5.56 15.29
C ILE A 199 28.97 4.54 16.10
N PRO A 200 30.03 4.95 16.82
CA PRO A 200 30.85 4.02 17.59
C PRO A 200 30.05 3.38 18.73
N VAL A 201 30.06 2.05 18.80
CA VAL A 201 29.42 1.26 19.87
C VAL A 201 30.45 0.93 20.92
N ASN A 202 30.14 1.23 22.18
CA ASN A 202 30.89 0.71 23.32
C ASN A 202 30.69 -0.83 23.38
N PRO A 203 31.76 -1.65 23.50
CA PRO A 203 31.70 -3.12 23.49
C PRO A 203 30.71 -3.79 24.47
N ALA A 204 30.12 -3.03 25.41
CA ALA A 204 29.17 -3.51 26.40
C ALA A 204 27.69 -3.47 25.98
N GLY A 205 27.33 -2.96 24.79
CA GLY A 205 25.96 -3.07 24.26
C GLY A 205 24.86 -2.26 24.98
N ASN A 206 25.23 -1.35 25.88
CA ASN A 206 24.29 -0.46 26.58
C ASN A 206 24.29 0.94 25.97
N TRP A 207 23.11 1.43 25.56
CA TRP A 207 22.91 2.79 25.04
C TRP A 207 22.36 3.75 26.11
N TYR A 208 23.14 4.09 27.13
CA TYR A 208 22.94 5.20 28.10
C TYR A 208 24.22 5.22 28.96
N THR A 209 24.98 6.28 29.26
CA THR A 209 24.78 7.73 29.35
C THR A 209 26.17 8.39 29.31
N GLU A 210 26.40 9.38 28.47
CA GLU A 210 27.31 10.48 28.82
C GLU A 210 26.53 11.78 28.67
N ARG A 211 25.91 12.15 29.78
CA ARG A 211 25.52 13.53 30.02
C ARG A 211 26.85 14.28 30.04
N ALA A 212 27.09 15.11 29.05
CA ALA A 212 28.19 16.06 29.06
C ALA A 212 27.94 17.02 30.22
N ASP A 213 28.48 16.69 31.39
CA ASP A 213 28.74 17.65 32.45
C ASP A 213 29.86 18.56 31.93
N HIS A 214 29.46 19.62 31.23
CA HIS A 214 30.32 20.77 31.03
C HIS A 214 30.25 21.65 32.29
N ASP A 215 31.35 21.56 33.04
CA ASP A 215 32.03 22.66 33.73
C ASP A 215 31.43 23.18 35.05
N LYS A 216 31.87 22.50 36.13
CA LYS A 216 32.44 23.20 37.30
C LYS A 216 33.96 23.18 37.19
N ALA A 217 34.56 24.32 36.88
CA ALA A 217 35.86 24.77 37.39
C ALA A 217 35.95 26.29 37.19
#